data_AF-A0A532AHQ6-F1
#
_entry.id   AF-A0A532AHQ6-F1
#
_cell.length_a   1.000
_cell.length_b   1.000
_cell.length_c   1.000
_cell.angle_alpha   90.00
_cell.angle_beta   90.00
_cell.angle_gamma   90.00
#
_symmetry.space_group_name_H-M   'P 1'
#
loop_
_entity.id
_entity.type
_entity.pdbx_description
1 polymer ?
#
loop_
_entity_poly.entity_id
_entity_poly.type
_entity_poly.pdbx_seq_one_letter_code
_entity_poly.pdbx_strand_id
1 'polypeptide(L)'
;PSMAMGWLSTRLASFVASHGAVDISLRGEDDPVSFDRDPIDIRLSYGRSHYRDQATEDIVRDAVYPVCAPVMARGIGDPEGAAALARLPLIHTDWGP
;
A
#
# COMPACT_ATOMS: atom_id res chain seq x y z
N PRO A 1 3.98 -6.21 3.07
CA PRO A 1 3.05 -5.10 2.81
C PRO A 1 1.83 -5.13 3.76
N SER A 2 1.62 -4.05 4.53
CA SER A 2 0.52 -3.90 5.50
C SER A 2 -0.89 -4.07 4.89
N MET A 3 -1.08 -3.64 3.63
CA MET A 3 -2.33 -3.77 2.88
C MET A 3 -2.81 -5.22 2.72
N ALA A 4 -1.92 -6.12 2.29
CA ALA A 4 -2.26 -7.52 2.05
C ALA A 4 -2.65 -8.25 3.33
N MET A 5 -1.98 -7.94 4.45
CA MET A 5 -2.19 -8.63 5.72
C MET A 5 -3.36 -8.07 6.53
N GLY A 6 -3.55 -6.75 6.54
CA GLY A 6 -4.57 -6.09 7.38
C GLY A 6 -5.90 -5.80 6.68
N TRP A 7 -5.86 -5.31 5.43
CA TRP A 7 -7.07 -4.84 4.74
C TRP A 7 -7.71 -5.92 3.85
N LEU A 8 -6.87 -6.67 3.14
CA LEU A 8 -7.32 -7.64 2.13
C LEU A 8 -7.81 -8.95 2.77
N SER A 9 -7.09 -9.47 3.76
CA SER A 9 -7.41 -10.74 4.43
C SER A 9 -8.84 -10.78 4.98
N THR A 10 -9.27 -9.74 5.69
CA THR A 10 -10.63 -9.64 6.26
C THR A 10 -11.70 -9.58 5.17
N ARG A 11 -11.43 -8.89 4.04
CA ARG A 11 -12.37 -8.78 2.92
C ARG A 11 -12.49 -10.07 2.14
N LEU A 12 -11.38 -10.77 1.92
CA LEU A 12 -11.40 -12.10 1.29
C LEU A 12 -12.19 -13.11 2.11
N ALA A 13 -12.03 -13.11 3.43
CA ALA A 13 -12.82 -13.96 4.31
C ALA A 13 -14.33 -13.69 4.16
N SER A 14 -14.74 -12.42 4.15
CA SER A 14 -16.13 -12.02 3.92
C SER A 14 -16.65 -12.38 2.52
N PHE A 15 -15.79 -12.29 1.50
CA PHE A 15 -16.15 -12.63 0.12
C PHE A 15 -16.42 -14.12 -0.03
N VAL A 16 -15.51 -14.97 0.47
CA VAL A 16 -15.68 -16.44 0.46
C VAL A 16 -16.92 -16.86 1.24
N ALA A 17 -17.17 -16.23 2.40
CA ALA A 17 -18.36 -16.53 3.20
C ALA A 17 -19.69 -16.22 2.46
N SER A 18 -19.70 -15.24 1.56
CA SER A 18 -20.91 -14.81 0.84
C SER A 18 -21.10 -15.47 -0.53
N HIS A 19 -20.03 -15.89 -1.20
CA HIS A 19 -20.06 -16.42 -2.57
C HIS A 19 -19.74 -17.92 -2.67
N GLY A 20 -19.41 -18.57 -1.55
CA GLY A 20 -19.03 -19.98 -1.50
C GLY A 20 -17.51 -20.18 -1.67
N ALA A 21 -17.10 -21.44 -1.77
CA ALA A 21 -15.69 -21.77 -1.95
C ALA A 21 -15.22 -21.31 -3.34
N VAL A 22 -14.35 -20.31 -3.36
CA VAL A 22 -13.68 -19.80 -4.57
C VAL A 22 -12.18 -20.08 -4.40
N ASP A 23 -11.54 -20.57 -5.46
CA ASP A 23 -10.08 -20.74 -5.47
C ASP A 23 -9.43 -19.37 -5.70
N ILE A 24 -8.68 -18.90 -4.70
CA ILE A 24 -8.07 -17.56 -4.68
C ILE A 24 -6.57 -17.73 -4.47
N SER A 25 -5.78 -17.30 -5.45
CA SER A 25 -4.31 -17.28 -5.39
C SER A 25 -3.82 -15.85 -5.19
N LEU A 26 -3.08 -15.61 -4.10
CA LEU A 26 -2.43 -14.32 -3.83
C LEU A 26 -0.93 -14.43 -4.05
N ARG A 27 -0.38 -13.51 -4.85
CA ARG A 27 1.04 -13.40 -5.13
C ARG A 27 1.54 -12.00 -4.82
N GLY A 28 2.67 -11.92 -4.12
CA GLY A 28 3.42 -10.68 -3.94
C GLY A 28 4.46 -10.56 -5.04
N GLU A 29 4.24 -9.66 -5.98
CA GLU A 29 5.12 -9.40 -7.13
C GLU A 29 5.35 -7.90 -7.23
N ASP A 30 6.52 -7.48 -7.73
CA ASP A 30 6.85 -6.07 -7.97
C ASP A 30 6.18 -5.58 -9.27
N ASP A 31 5.89 -4.28 -9.34
CA ASP A 31 5.33 -3.68 -10.56
C ASP A 31 6.45 -3.42 -11.60
N PRO A 32 6.15 -3.55 -12.91
CA PRO A 32 4.90 -4.02 -13.50
C PRO A 32 4.82 -5.55 -13.64
N VAL A 33 3.58 -6.06 -13.71
CA VAL A 33 3.27 -7.47 -14.03
C VAL A 33 2.67 -7.58 -15.43
N SER A 34 2.72 -8.76 -16.06
CA SER A 34 2.22 -8.96 -17.42
C SER A 34 0.90 -9.73 -17.42
N PHE A 35 -0.22 -9.04 -17.55
CA PHE A 35 -1.55 -9.67 -17.64
C PHE A 35 -1.69 -10.63 -18.84
N ASP A 36 -0.93 -10.42 -19.92
CA ASP A 36 -0.96 -11.29 -21.10
C ASP A 36 -0.19 -12.60 -20.92
N ARG A 37 0.82 -12.61 -20.03
CA ARG A 37 1.73 -13.76 -19.82
C ARG A 37 1.43 -14.51 -18.54
N ASP A 38 0.99 -13.79 -17.52
CA ASP A 38 0.80 -14.29 -16.18
C ASP A 38 -0.70 -14.51 -15.93
N PRO A 39 -1.10 -15.59 -15.25
CA PRO A 39 -2.51 -15.86 -14.92
C PRO A 39 -2.97 -14.92 -13.79
N ILE A 40 -3.13 -13.64 -14.10
CA ILE A 40 -3.50 -12.57 -13.16
C ILE A 40 -4.84 -11.98 -13.60
N ASP A 41 -5.87 -12.19 -12.79
CA ASP A 41 -7.18 -11.58 -13.04
C ASP A 41 -7.23 -10.13 -12.56
N ILE A 42 -6.58 -9.83 -11.42
CA ILE A 42 -6.62 -8.53 -10.76
C ILE A 42 -5.26 -8.20 -10.15
N ARG A 43 -4.81 -6.95 -10.32
CA ARG A 43 -3.62 -6.39 -9.65
C ARG A 43 -4.05 -5.31 -8.65
N LEU A 44 -3.60 -5.47 -7.40
CA LEU A 44 -3.65 -4.41 -6.40
C LEU A 44 -2.29 -3.70 -6.38
N SER A 45 -2.26 -2.42 -6.71
CA SER A 45 -1.04 -1.62 -6.76
C SER A 45 -1.26 -0.24 -6.14
N TYR A 46 -0.17 0.44 -5.80
CA TYR A 46 -0.21 1.83 -5.35
C TYR A 46 -0.04 2.76 -6.54
N GLY A 47 -1.12 3.49 -6.88
CA GLY A 47 -1.13 4.37 -8.05
C GLY A 47 -1.32 3.61 -9.36
N ARG A 48 -1.23 4.34 -10.47
CA ARG A 48 -1.51 3.81 -11.83
C ARG A 48 -0.38 4.01 -12.83
N SER A 49 0.79 4.47 -12.36
CA SER A 49 1.92 4.86 -13.23
C SER A 49 2.37 3.72 -14.13
N HIS A 50 2.41 2.49 -13.61
CA HIS A 50 2.83 1.29 -14.31
C HIS A 50 1.75 0.66 -15.20
N TYR A 51 0.48 1.09 -15.09
CA TYR A 51 -0.68 0.44 -15.71
C TYR A 51 -1.60 1.43 -16.44
N ARG A 52 -1.02 2.43 -17.12
CA ARG A 52 -1.77 3.53 -17.75
C ARG A 52 -2.80 3.06 -18.79
N ASP A 53 -2.52 1.95 -19.46
CA ASP A 53 -3.38 1.39 -20.51
C ASP A 53 -4.41 0.39 -19.96
N GLN A 54 -4.42 0.13 -18.64
CA GLN A 54 -5.33 -0.81 -18.01
C GLN A 54 -6.47 -0.12 -17.27
N ALA A 55 -7.65 -0.76 -17.26
CA ALA A 55 -8.77 -0.31 -16.45
C ALA A 55 -8.38 -0.35 -14.97
N THR A 56 -8.49 0.80 -14.29
CA THR A 56 -8.06 0.96 -12.89
C THR A 56 -9.17 1.63 -12.09
N GLU A 57 -9.43 1.11 -10.88
CA GLU A 57 -10.37 1.69 -9.91
C GLU A 57 -9.67 1.96 -8.57
N ASP A 58 -9.90 3.14 -8.01
CA ASP A 58 -9.37 3.51 -6.69
C ASP A 58 -10.25 2.86 -5.60
N ILE A 59 -9.76 1.78 -5.00
CA ILE A 59 -10.50 1.01 -3.96
C ILE A 59 -10.31 1.54 -2.54
N VAL A 60 -9.16 2.15 -2.24
CA VAL A 60 -8.83 2.71 -0.94
C VAL A 60 -7.75 3.77 -1.09
N ARG A 61 -7.82 4.81 -0.26
CA ARG A 61 -6.72 5.76 -0.11
C ARG A 61 -6.01 5.47 1.20
N ASP A 62 -4.75 5.08 1.09
CA ASP A 62 -3.88 4.88 2.24
C ASP A 62 -3.32 6.24 2.70
N ALA A 63 -3.01 6.35 3.98
CA ALA A 63 -2.45 7.56 4.58
C ALA A 63 -1.26 7.19 5.46
N VAL A 64 -0.14 7.85 5.21
CA VAL A 64 1.08 7.72 6.03
C VAL A 64 1.16 8.89 6.99
N TYR A 65 1.48 8.59 8.25
CA TYR A 65 1.66 9.59 9.30
C TYR A 65 3.08 9.48 9.85
N PRO A 66 3.79 10.60 10.03
CA PRO A 66 5.07 10.60 10.72
C PRO A 66 4.83 10.23 12.19
N VAL A 67 5.65 9.31 12.71
CA VAL A 67 5.61 8.92 14.12
C VAL A 67 7.00 9.04 14.71
N CYS A 68 7.07 9.39 15.99
CA CYS A 68 8.33 9.45 16.73
C CYS A 68 8.10 9.15 18.22
N ALA A 69 9.18 8.92 18.95
CA ALA A 69 9.10 8.74 20.40
C ALA A 69 8.57 10.03 21.07
N PRO A 70 7.71 9.95 22.11
CA PRO A 70 7.14 11.13 22.76
C PRO A 70 8.16 12.14 23.28
N VAL A 71 9.35 11.67 23.68
CA VAL A 71 10.47 12.53 24.11
C VAL A 71 11.03 13.37 22.97
N MET A 72 11.06 12.82 21.75
CA MET A 72 11.51 13.52 20.55
C MET A 72 10.49 14.56 20.11
N ALA A 73 9.20 14.21 20.12
CA ALA A 73 8.10 15.13 19.79
C ALA A 73 8.15 16.44 20.61
N ARG A 74 8.42 16.33 21.92
CA ARG A 74 8.56 17.52 22.79
C ARG A 74 9.71 18.45 22.41
N GLY A 75 10.78 17.91 21.82
CA GLY A 75 11.95 18.68 21.40
C GLY A 75 11.83 19.28 20.00
N ILE A 76 11.06 18.66 19.11
CA ILE A 76 10.86 19.13 17.72
C ILE A 76 9.91 20.34 17.68
N GLY A 77 8.97 20.44 18.63
CA GLY A 77 7.90 21.43 18.55
C GLY A 77 6.89 21.06 17.45
N ASP A 78 6.24 22.07 16.85
CA ASP A 78 5.34 21.89 15.70
C ASP A 78 6.10 22.18 14.39
N PRO A 79 6.52 21.15 13.64
CA PRO A 79 7.28 21.36 12.42
C PRO A 79 6.39 21.98 11.33
N GLU A 80 6.87 23.05 10.70
CA GLU A 80 6.18 23.74 9.60
C GLU A 80 6.16 22.90 8.30
N GLY A 81 5.29 21.90 8.27
CA GLY A 81 5.02 21.07 7.11
C GLY A 81 6.04 19.95 6.84
N ALA A 82 5.79 19.18 5.77
CA ALA A 82 6.53 17.96 5.45
C ALA A 82 8.03 18.21 5.20
N ALA A 83 8.39 19.37 4.65
CA ALA A 83 9.79 19.71 4.40
C ALA A 83 10.60 19.88 5.71
N ALA A 84 9.96 20.31 6.80
CA ALA A 84 10.60 20.40 8.10
C ALA A 84 10.86 19.02 8.71
N LEU A 85 9.88 18.10 8.57
CA LEU A 85 10.02 16.72 9.00
C LEU A 85 11.15 15.98 8.25
N ALA A 86 11.31 16.24 6.95
CA ALA A 86 12.34 15.61 6.12
C ALA A 86 13.79 15.93 6.54
N ARG A 87 14.00 16.96 7.38
CA ARG A 87 15.32 17.33 7.91
C ARG A 87 15.68 16.64 9.23
N LEU A 88 14.75 15.92 9.83
CA LEU A 88 14.97 15.18 11.07
C LEU A 88 15.66 13.84 10.79
N PRO A 89 16.28 13.19 11.79
CA PRO A 89 16.70 11.81 11.64
C PRO A 89 15.49 10.91 11.33
N LEU A 90 15.49 10.26 10.16
CA LEU A 90 14.38 9.44 9.70
C LEU A 90 14.72 7.95 9.77
N ILE A 91 13.75 7.15 10.21
CA ILE A 91 13.69 5.73 9.89
C ILE A 91 12.71 5.61 8.73
N HIS A 92 13.22 5.36 7.52
CA HIS A 92 12.40 5.28 6.32
C HIS A 92 12.89 4.15 5.41
N THR A 93 12.00 3.71 4.53
CA THR A 93 12.34 2.83 3.41
C THR A 93 12.50 3.71 2.17
N ASP A 94 13.63 3.56 1.49
CA ASP A 94 13.81 4.14 0.16
C ASP A 94 13.23 3.15 -0.85
N TRP A 95 12.16 3.57 -1.54
CA TRP A 95 11.50 2.75 -2.55
C TRP A 95 12.04 3.02 -3.96
N GLY A 96 13.08 3.85 -4.10
CA GLY A 96 13.61 4.28 -5.38
C GLY A 96 12.76 5.37 -6.06
N PRO A 97 13.20 5.88 -7.23
CA PRO A 97 12.45 6.84 -8.04
C PRO A 97 11.18 6.26 -8.69
#